data_AF-D7PDM7-F1
#
_entry.id   AF-D7PDM7-F1
#
_cell.length_a   1.000
_cell.length_b   1.000
_cell.length_c   1.000
_cell.angle_alpha   90.00
_cell.angle_beta   90.00
_cell.angle_gamma   90.00
#
_symmetry.space_group_name_H-M   'P 1'
#
loop_
_entity.id
_entity.type
_entity.pdbx_description
1 polymer ?
#
loop_
_entity_poly.entity_id
_entity_poly.type
_entity_poly.pdbx_seq_one_letter_code
_entity_poly.pdbx_strand_id
1 'polypeptide(L)'
;GARFHHRGILDPVKTRFVRANSAIAFPRILGMDLESESIPRLHSFAWNLGLRAEPQEPAIAVTTHLTWGEMQTLASSYFKNVKAEFGLLDEADFMEQASSRFSDPTGMRDIDSVILGVAAIGSFFSPTPHPKEDAIFLDARRVLVAKSIGNSPAPNHVAGWILRTLYLRLTSRPHGSWISSCITMHQVEASGLHKEMQTIAVVYPP
;
A
#
# COMPACT_ATOMS: atom_id res chain seq x y z
N GLY A 1 -25.53 0.66 27.55
CA GLY A 1 -24.78 0.90 26.30
C GLY A 1 -23.30 0.69 26.52
N ALA A 2 -22.74 -0.44 26.08
CA ALA A 2 -21.29 -0.70 26.12
C ALA A 2 -20.82 -1.59 24.95
N ARG A 3 -21.59 -1.67 23.86
CA ARG A 3 -21.41 -2.73 22.84
C ARG A 3 -20.23 -2.50 21.88
N PHE A 4 -19.61 -1.32 21.85
CA PHE A 4 -18.62 -0.98 20.81
C PHE A 4 -17.22 -0.56 21.30
N HIS A 5 -17.00 -0.33 22.60
CA HIS A 5 -15.74 0.25 23.10
C HIS A 5 -14.47 -0.58 22.85
N HIS A 6 -14.61 -1.87 22.53
CA HIS A 6 -13.48 -2.77 22.33
C HIS A 6 -13.33 -3.28 20.90
N ARG A 7 -14.29 -3.01 20.01
CA ARG A 7 -14.27 -3.55 18.64
C ARG A 7 -13.65 -2.54 17.68
N GLY A 8 -12.71 -3.00 16.87
CA GLY A 8 -12.22 -2.19 15.75
C GLY A 8 -13.35 -1.93 14.75
N ILE A 9 -13.24 -0.81 14.04
CA ILE A 9 -14.20 -0.39 13.02
C ILE A 9 -13.52 -0.51 11.66
N LEU A 10 -14.16 -1.20 10.71
CA LEU A 10 -13.74 -1.25 9.31
C LEU A 10 -14.76 -0.48 8.47
N ASP A 11 -14.28 0.52 7.74
CA ASP A 11 -14.98 1.14 6.63
C ASP A 11 -14.67 0.31 5.38
N PRO A 12 -15.63 -0.47 4.83
CA PRO A 12 -15.38 -1.36 3.71
C PRO A 12 -15.23 -0.59 2.39
N VAL A 13 -15.81 0.61 2.28
CA VAL A 13 -15.73 1.45 1.07
C VAL A 13 -14.34 2.06 0.94
N LYS A 14 -13.76 2.45 2.09
CA LYS A 14 -12.39 2.97 2.17
C LYS A 14 -11.37 1.93 2.61
N THR A 15 -11.77 0.64 2.68
CA THR A 15 -11.03 -0.51 3.26
C THR A 15 -10.11 -0.10 4.41
N ARG A 16 -10.64 0.72 5.32
CA ARG A 16 -9.85 1.38 6.38
C ARG A 16 -10.29 0.84 7.71
N PHE A 17 -9.35 0.19 8.39
CA PHE A 17 -9.50 -0.25 9.76
C PHE A 17 -9.01 0.84 10.72
N VAL A 18 -9.79 1.07 11.77
CA VAL A 18 -9.41 1.92 12.90
C VAL A 18 -9.81 1.25 14.21
N ARG A 19 -8.97 1.40 15.23
CA ARG A 19 -9.32 0.94 16.58
C ARG A 19 -10.35 1.88 17.23
N ALA A 20 -11.14 1.36 18.15
CA ALA A 20 -12.14 2.14 18.90
C ALA A 20 -11.52 3.32 19.67
N ASN A 21 -10.26 3.20 20.11
CA ASN A 21 -9.52 4.27 20.79
C ASN A 21 -8.78 5.22 19.83
N SER A 22 -9.00 5.12 18.52
CA SER A 22 -8.42 6.04 17.54
C SER A 22 -9.11 7.40 17.59
N ALA A 23 -8.35 8.48 17.40
CA ALA A 23 -8.90 9.83 17.23
C ALA A 23 -9.88 9.95 16.04
N ILE A 24 -9.82 9.00 15.10
CA ILE A 24 -10.75 8.90 13.96
C ILE A 24 -12.10 8.32 14.41
N ALA A 25 -12.07 7.33 15.31
CA ALA A 25 -13.26 6.62 15.78
C ALA A 25 -13.95 7.36 16.94
N PHE A 26 -13.18 8.08 17.75
CA PHE A 26 -13.65 8.70 18.99
C PHE A 26 -14.87 9.61 18.81
N PRO A 27 -14.92 10.57 17.86
CA PRO A 27 -16.10 11.44 17.71
C PRO A 27 -17.37 10.66 17.36
N ARG A 28 -17.24 9.59 16.56
CA ARG A 28 -18.36 8.72 16.20
C ARG A 28 -18.86 7.93 17.40
N ILE A 29 -17.96 7.29 18.15
CA ILE A 29 -18.29 6.51 19.35
C ILE A 29 -18.96 7.40 20.38
N LEU A 30 -18.40 8.57 20.65
CA LEU A 30 -19.00 9.55 21.57
C LEU A 30 -20.40 9.98 21.12
N GLY A 31 -20.60 10.25 19.83
CA GLY A 31 -21.92 10.60 19.29
C GLY A 31 -22.95 9.48 19.46
N MET A 32 -22.53 8.21 19.33
CA MET A 32 -23.38 7.05 19.60
C MET A 32 -23.72 6.92 21.09
N ASP A 33 -22.74 7.11 21.98
CA ASP A 33 -22.94 7.00 23.43
C ASP A 33 -23.85 8.09 23.99
N LEU A 34 -23.83 9.28 23.37
CA LEU A 34 -24.71 10.40 23.71
C LEU A 34 -26.06 10.35 23.02
N GLU A 35 -26.35 9.29 22.23
CA GLU A 35 -27.58 9.15 21.44
C GLU A 35 -27.86 10.39 20.56
N SER A 36 -26.80 10.95 19.97
CA SER A 36 -26.88 12.12 19.09
C SER A 36 -27.79 11.86 17.90
N GLU A 37 -28.64 12.83 17.56
CA GLU A 37 -29.47 12.80 16.34
C GLU A 37 -28.62 12.63 15.07
N SER A 38 -27.39 13.14 15.06
CA SER A 38 -26.43 13.03 13.97
C SER A 38 -25.12 12.44 14.47
N ILE A 39 -24.85 11.18 14.09
CA ILE A 39 -23.63 10.46 14.44
C ILE A 39 -22.51 10.84 13.45
N PRO A 40 -21.36 11.36 13.92
CA PRO A 40 -20.25 11.73 13.05
C PRO A 40 -19.75 10.56 12.18
N ARG A 41 -19.39 10.86 10.94
CA ARG A 41 -18.75 9.89 10.02
C ARG A 41 -17.35 9.51 10.51
N LEU A 42 -16.88 8.33 10.11
CA LEU A 42 -15.51 7.90 10.36
C LEU A 42 -14.53 8.72 9.51
N HIS A 43 -13.84 9.68 10.13
CA HIS A 43 -13.00 10.64 9.43
C HIS A 43 -11.84 11.13 10.31
N SER A 44 -10.69 11.40 9.69
CA SER A 44 -9.56 11.99 10.38
C SER A 44 -9.75 13.50 10.43
N PHE A 45 -9.89 14.07 11.63
CA PHE A 45 -10.02 15.51 11.84
C PHE A 45 -8.65 16.19 11.99
N ALA A 46 -7.72 15.86 11.07
CA ALA A 46 -6.40 16.47 11.05
C ALA A 46 -6.44 17.87 10.41
N TRP A 47 -5.35 18.63 10.61
CA TRP A 47 -5.20 19.97 10.04
C TRP A 47 -5.06 19.89 8.51
N ASN A 48 -6.08 20.32 7.78
CA ASN A 48 -6.02 20.68 6.37
C ASN A 48 -6.86 21.94 6.19
N LEU A 49 -6.22 23.07 5.85
CA LEU A 49 -6.89 24.36 5.75
C LEU A 49 -7.81 24.46 4.52
N GLY A 50 -7.71 23.53 3.56
CA GLY A 50 -8.51 23.53 2.34
C GLY A 50 -8.24 24.71 1.40
N LEU A 51 -7.17 25.48 1.64
CA LEU A 51 -6.86 26.70 0.89
C LEU A 51 -6.25 26.41 -0.50
N ARG A 52 -5.75 25.19 -0.72
CA ARG A 52 -5.06 24.79 -1.95
C ARG A 52 -5.38 23.33 -2.27
N ALA A 53 -5.40 23.00 -3.56
CA ALA A 53 -5.45 21.62 -4.00
C ALA A 53 -4.20 20.86 -3.55
N GLU A 54 -4.35 19.58 -3.23
CA GLU A 54 -3.21 18.73 -2.89
C GLU A 54 -2.35 18.48 -4.14
N PRO A 55 -1.01 18.58 -4.02
CA PRO A 55 -0.11 18.25 -5.12
C PRO A 55 -0.37 16.83 -5.63
N GLN A 56 -0.49 16.68 -6.95
CA GLN A 56 -0.63 15.38 -7.60
C GLN A 56 0.69 15.01 -8.26
N GLU A 57 1.16 13.79 -7.99
CA GLU A 57 2.29 13.22 -8.73
C GLU A 57 1.82 12.85 -10.15
N PRO A 58 2.58 13.19 -11.19
CA PRO A 58 2.23 12.78 -12.54
C PRO A 58 2.25 11.25 -12.65
N ALA A 59 1.30 10.70 -13.42
CA ALA A 59 1.31 9.27 -13.72
C ALA A 59 2.53 8.92 -14.57
N ILE A 60 3.26 7.88 -14.15
CA ILE A 60 4.39 7.31 -14.89
C ILE A 60 4.01 5.88 -15.28
N ALA A 61 4.12 5.57 -16.58
CA ALA A 61 3.83 4.24 -17.08
C ALA A 61 4.92 3.25 -16.66
N VAL A 62 4.53 2.02 -16.31
CA VAL A 62 5.50 0.95 -16.00
C VAL A 62 6.44 0.66 -17.18
N THR A 63 5.99 0.94 -18.40
CA THR A 63 6.75 0.78 -19.64
C THR A 63 7.80 1.86 -19.88
N THR A 64 7.86 2.91 -19.05
CA THR A 64 8.88 3.97 -19.16
C THR A 64 10.29 3.43 -18.91
N HIS A 65 10.44 2.47 -17.98
CA HIS A 65 11.74 1.92 -17.61
C HIS A 65 11.96 0.48 -18.03
N LEU A 66 10.87 -0.27 -18.25
CA LEU A 66 10.90 -1.72 -18.42
C LEU A 66 10.12 -2.13 -19.66
N THR A 67 10.67 -3.06 -20.43
CA THR A 67 9.92 -3.86 -21.38
C THR A 67 9.29 -5.07 -20.68
N TRP A 68 8.31 -5.69 -21.33
CA TRP A 68 7.70 -6.91 -20.78
C TRP A 68 8.71 -8.06 -20.63
N GLY A 69 9.62 -8.23 -21.61
CA GLY A 69 10.66 -9.27 -21.55
C GLY A 69 11.67 -9.03 -20.42
N GLU A 70 12.07 -7.79 -20.18
CA GLU A 70 12.89 -7.43 -19.01
C GLU A 70 12.16 -7.74 -17.71
N MET A 71 10.88 -7.37 -17.60
CA MET A 71 10.06 -7.66 -16.43
C MET A 71 9.97 -9.16 -16.14
N GLN A 72 9.75 -10.00 -17.15
CA GLN A 72 9.73 -11.47 -16.99
C GLN A 72 11.05 -12.00 -16.43
N THR A 73 12.18 -11.51 -16.96
CA THR A 73 13.52 -11.92 -16.52
C THR A 73 13.79 -11.51 -15.07
N LEU A 74 13.47 -10.25 -14.74
CA LEU A 74 13.66 -9.71 -13.40
C LEU A 74 12.71 -10.38 -12.39
N ALA A 75 11.46 -10.64 -12.76
CA ALA A 75 10.50 -11.38 -11.94
C ALA A 75 11.02 -12.78 -11.62
N SER A 76 11.56 -13.49 -12.61
CA SER A 76 12.16 -14.82 -12.39
C SER A 76 13.27 -14.78 -11.35
N SER A 77 14.17 -13.77 -11.44
CA SER A 77 15.22 -13.56 -10.44
C SER A 77 14.65 -13.27 -9.05
N TYR A 78 13.64 -12.40 -8.96
CA TYR A 78 12.96 -12.10 -7.69
C TYR A 78 12.32 -13.36 -7.08
N PHE A 79 11.51 -14.11 -7.82
CA PHE A 79 10.81 -15.28 -7.27
C PHE A 79 11.77 -16.40 -6.92
N LYS A 80 12.89 -16.54 -7.64
CA LYS A 80 13.94 -17.50 -7.28
C LYS A 80 14.59 -17.18 -5.93
N ASN A 81 14.86 -15.90 -5.64
CA ASN A 81 15.67 -15.52 -4.47
C ASN A 81 14.85 -15.05 -3.26
N VAL A 82 13.63 -14.54 -3.46
CA VAL A 82 12.85 -13.86 -2.40
C VAL A 82 11.64 -14.66 -1.96
N LYS A 83 11.04 -15.47 -2.86
CA LYS A 83 9.81 -16.23 -2.57
C LYS A 83 9.99 -17.17 -1.38
N ALA A 84 11.14 -17.83 -1.29
CA ALA A 84 11.45 -18.78 -0.23
C ALA A 84 11.44 -18.14 1.18
N GLU A 85 11.89 -16.89 1.28
CA GLU A 85 12.06 -16.20 2.56
C GLU A 85 10.81 -15.42 2.99
N PHE A 86 10.06 -14.84 2.04
CA PHE A 86 8.96 -13.94 2.35
C PHE A 86 7.58 -14.46 1.98
N GLY A 87 7.46 -15.32 0.95
CA GLY A 87 6.16 -15.83 0.48
C GLY A 87 5.14 -14.73 0.15
N LEU A 88 5.59 -13.50 -0.15
CA LEU A 88 4.74 -12.32 -0.20
C LEU A 88 3.75 -12.31 -1.37
N LEU A 89 4.19 -12.81 -2.52
CA LEU A 89 3.45 -12.77 -3.78
C LEU A 89 3.30 -14.20 -4.31
N ASP A 90 2.13 -14.52 -4.85
CA ASP A 90 2.01 -15.65 -5.76
C ASP A 90 2.53 -15.25 -7.15
N GLU A 91 3.28 -16.16 -7.78
CA GLU A 91 3.97 -15.88 -9.04
C GLU A 91 3.00 -15.87 -10.21
N ALA A 92 2.03 -16.77 -10.25
CA ALA A 92 1.05 -16.82 -11.33
C ALA A 92 0.15 -15.58 -11.29
N ASP A 93 -0.39 -15.25 -10.10
CA ASP A 93 -1.23 -14.06 -9.91
C ASP A 93 -0.49 -12.76 -10.20
N PHE A 94 0.80 -12.67 -9.81
CA PHE A 94 1.63 -11.52 -10.13
C PHE A 94 1.85 -11.39 -11.64
N MET A 95 2.22 -12.48 -12.31
CA MET A 95 2.50 -12.46 -13.75
C MET A 95 1.25 -12.14 -14.58
N GLU A 96 0.07 -12.60 -14.16
CA GLU A 96 -1.20 -12.24 -14.78
C GLU A 96 -1.45 -10.73 -14.65
N GLN A 97 -1.40 -10.18 -13.42
CA GLN A 97 -1.61 -8.76 -13.16
C GLN A 97 -0.58 -7.89 -13.90
N ALA A 98 0.67 -8.31 -13.93
CA ALA A 98 1.73 -7.62 -14.63
C ALA A 98 1.51 -7.64 -16.15
N SER A 99 1.12 -8.78 -16.73
CA SER A 99 0.86 -8.88 -18.18
C SER A 99 -0.27 -7.94 -18.61
N SER A 100 -1.38 -7.95 -17.87
CA SER A 100 -2.51 -7.04 -18.06
C SER A 100 -2.06 -5.58 -17.94
N ARG A 101 -1.14 -5.30 -17.01
CA ARG A 101 -0.62 -3.95 -16.79
C ARG A 101 0.30 -3.47 -17.92
N PHE A 102 1.11 -4.34 -18.50
CA PHE A 102 1.94 -3.97 -19.64
C PHE A 102 1.14 -3.81 -20.94
N SER A 103 0.02 -4.52 -21.10
CA SER A 103 -0.91 -4.33 -22.22
C SER A 103 -1.71 -3.04 -22.15
N ASP A 104 -2.05 -2.57 -20.94
CA ASP A 104 -2.68 -1.27 -20.71
C ASP A 104 -1.85 -0.47 -19.69
N PRO A 105 -0.82 0.28 -20.16
CA PRO A 105 0.08 1.06 -19.31
C PRO A 105 -0.49 2.44 -18.93
N THR A 106 -1.74 2.75 -19.27
CA THR A 106 -2.33 4.08 -19.02
C THR A 106 -2.58 4.33 -17.51
N GLY A 107 -2.44 5.59 -17.08
CA GLY A 107 -2.68 5.99 -15.69
C GLY A 107 -1.69 5.40 -14.67
N MET A 108 -2.07 5.49 -13.39
CA MET A 108 -1.30 4.97 -12.26
C MET A 108 -2.16 3.98 -11.46
N ARG A 109 -1.67 2.76 -11.26
CA ARG A 109 -2.37 1.70 -10.52
C ARG A 109 -1.53 1.22 -9.32
N ASP A 110 -2.19 0.70 -8.27
CA ASP A 110 -1.49 0.20 -7.07
C ASP A 110 -0.47 -0.90 -7.41
N ILE A 111 -0.80 -1.75 -8.39
CA ILE A 111 0.07 -2.82 -8.89
C ILE A 111 1.40 -2.30 -9.46
N ASP A 112 1.48 -1.04 -9.91
CA ASP A 112 2.69 -0.46 -10.50
C ASP A 112 3.83 -0.42 -9.48
N SER A 113 3.51 -0.12 -8.23
CA SER A 113 4.48 -0.14 -7.14
C SER A 113 5.05 -1.54 -6.88
N VAL A 114 4.23 -2.57 -7.05
CA VAL A 114 4.61 -3.98 -6.88
C VAL A 114 5.48 -4.42 -8.06
N ILE A 115 5.07 -4.13 -9.30
CA ILE A 115 5.83 -4.43 -10.52
C ILE A 115 7.22 -3.81 -10.46
N LEU A 116 7.30 -2.50 -10.17
CA LEU A 116 8.56 -1.78 -10.10
C LEU A 116 9.41 -2.27 -8.91
N GLY A 117 8.80 -2.59 -7.77
CA GLY A 117 9.50 -3.17 -6.61
C GLY A 117 10.09 -4.55 -6.90
N VAL A 118 9.33 -5.44 -7.54
CA VAL A 118 9.79 -6.76 -8.00
C VAL A 118 10.91 -6.61 -9.01
N ALA A 119 10.79 -5.69 -9.97
CA ALA A 119 11.83 -5.43 -10.96
C ALA A 119 13.13 -4.94 -10.31
N ALA A 120 13.07 -4.00 -9.37
CA ALA A 120 14.26 -3.47 -8.69
C ALA A 120 14.97 -4.55 -7.85
N ILE A 121 14.23 -5.36 -7.10
CA ILE A 121 14.83 -6.45 -6.31
C ILE A 121 15.33 -7.59 -7.22
N GLY A 122 14.58 -7.92 -8.26
CA GLY A 122 14.99 -8.89 -9.27
C GLY A 122 16.29 -8.46 -9.98
N SER A 123 16.44 -7.17 -10.22
CA SER A 123 17.66 -6.55 -10.77
C SER A 123 18.83 -6.72 -9.81
N PHE A 124 18.64 -6.43 -8.53
CA PHE A 124 19.66 -6.62 -7.48
C PHE A 124 20.20 -8.07 -7.43
N PHE A 125 19.34 -9.07 -7.57
CA PHE A 125 19.73 -10.48 -7.56
C PHE A 125 20.14 -11.04 -8.93
N SER A 126 20.06 -10.24 -10.00
CA SER A 126 20.47 -10.67 -11.33
C SER A 126 21.99 -10.63 -11.47
N PRO A 127 22.61 -11.53 -12.27
CA PRO A 127 24.06 -11.51 -12.51
C PRO A 127 24.56 -10.18 -13.10
N THR A 128 23.70 -9.50 -13.86
CA THR A 128 23.93 -8.16 -14.38
C THR A 128 22.73 -7.29 -13.99
N PRO A 129 22.92 -6.29 -13.12
CA PRO A 129 21.85 -5.37 -12.74
C PRO A 129 21.31 -4.61 -13.95
N HIS A 130 20.02 -4.32 -13.91
CA HIS A 130 19.34 -3.50 -14.90
C HIS A 130 19.87 -2.05 -14.84
N PRO A 131 20.21 -1.43 -15.98
CA PRO A 131 20.84 -0.10 -16.01
C PRO A 131 19.97 1.02 -15.41
N LYS A 132 18.65 0.80 -15.29
CA LYS A 132 17.69 1.76 -14.71
C LYS A 132 17.17 1.36 -13.33
N GLU A 133 17.85 0.46 -12.60
CA GLU A 133 17.41 -0.03 -11.28
C GLU A 133 17.01 1.11 -10.32
N ASP A 134 17.84 2.15 -10.20
CA ASP A 134 17.56 3.31 -9.35
C ASP A 134 16.30 4.07 -9.77
N ALA A 135 16.11 4.28 -11.08
CA ALA A 135 14.94 5.00 -11.60
C ALA A 135 13.65 4.20 -11.36
N ILE A 136 13.70 2.87 -11.57
CA ILE A 136 12.60 1.94 -11.27
C ILE A 136 12.22 2.04 -9.79
N PHE A 137 13.20 1.99 -8.89
CA PHE A 137 12.97 2.08 -7.45
C PHE A 137 12.39 3.44 -7.02
N LEU A 138 12.88 4.54 -7.60
CA LEU A 138 12.37 5.88 -7.32
C LEU A 138 10.93 6.06 -7.80
N ASP A 139 10.56 5.50 -8.95
CA ASP A 139 9.19 5.59 -9.45
C ASP A 139 8.23 4.67 -8.68
N ALA A 140 8.69 3.51 -8.19
CA ALA A 140 7.91 2.68 -7.26
C ALA A 140 7.49 3.49 -6.02
N ARG A 141 8.41 4.31 -5.49
CA ARG A 141 8.12 5.22 -4.37
C ARG A 141 7.07 6.27 -4.74
N ARG A 142 7.16 6.87 -5.93
CA ARG A 142 6.21 7.90 -6.38
C ARG A 142 4.80 7.34 -6.40
N VAL A 143 4.61 6.13 -6.94
CA VAL A 143 3.32 5.44 -6.92
C VAL A 143 2.83 5.22 -5.50
N LEU A 144 3.67 4.70 -4.60
CA LEU A 144 3.31 4.47 -3.19
C LEU A 144 2.90 5.75 -2.45
N VAL A 145 3.56 6.88 -2.73
CA VAL A 145 3.22 8.16 -2.09
C VAL A 145 1.91 8.71 -2.68
N ALA A 146 1.77 8.72 -4.00
CA ALA A 146 0.58 9.23 -4.69
C ALA A 146 -0.69 8.47 -4.29
N LYS A 147 -0.61 7.14 -4.17
CA LYS A 147 -1.75 6.29 -3.83
C LYS A 147 -2.10 6.28 -2.35
N SER A 148 -1.21 6.77 -1.48
CA SER A 148 -1.49 6.95 -0.04
C SER A 148 -2.48 8.09 0.25
N ILE A 149 -2.72 8.99 -0.70
CA ILE A 149 -3.47 10.25 -0.50
C ILE A 149 -4.99 10.05 -0.64
N GLY A 150 -5.46 9.13 -1.49
CA GLY A 150 -6.88 9.03 -1.84
C GLY A 150 -7.58 7.70 -1.58
N ASN A 151 -6.84 6.60 -1.40
CA ASN A 151 -7.42 5.27 -1.48
C ASN A 151 -7.17 4.43 -0.23
N SER A 152 -8.16 3.59 0.06
CA SER A 152 -7.99 2.26 0.63
C SER A 152 -6.57 1.70 0.54
N PRO A 153 -5.95 1.26 1.64
CA PRO A 153 -4.76 0.43 1.55
C PRO A 153 -5.13 -0.93 0.94
N ALA A 154 -5.03 -1.02 -0.39
CA ALA A 154 -5.19 -2.26 -1.13
C ALA A 154 -4.04 -3.23 -0.78
N PRO A 155 -4.23 -4.55 -0.91
CA PRO A 155 -3.17 -5.54 -0.69
C PRO A 155 -1.87 -5.22 -1.47
N ASN A 156 -2.01 -4.77 -2.72
CA ASN A 156 -0.87 -4.36 -3.56
C ASN A 156 -0.11 -3.16 -2.98
N HIS A 157 -0.81 -2.21 -2.31
CA HIS A 157 -0.16 -1.07 -1.66
C HIS A 157 0.72 -1.52 -0.48
N VAL A 158 0.20 -2.44 0.34
CA VAL A 158 0.96 -3.03 1.45
C VAL A 158 2.16 -3.82 0.91
N ALA A 159 1.95 -4.66 -0.10
CA ALA A 159 3.03 -5.41 -0.75
C ALA A 159 4.11 -4.49 -1.31
N GLY A 160 3.75 -3.39 -1.97
CA GLY A 160 4.70 -2.41 -2.48
C GLY A 160 5.55 -1.74 -1.38
N TRP A 161 4.97 -1.42 -0.22
CA TRP A 161 5.73 -0.92 0.95
C TRP A 161 6.67 -1.98 1.55
N ILE A 162 6.26 -3.26 1.56
CA ILE A 162 7.13 -4.38 1.98
C ILE A 162 8.32 -4.51 1.01
N LEU A 163 8.07 -4.51 -0.31
CA LEU A 163 9.11 -4.58 -1.33
C LEU A 163 10.08 -3.39 -1.23
N ARG A 164 9.55 -2.17 -1.04
CA ARG A 164 10.39 -0.98 -0.79
C ARG A 164 11.29 -1.17 0.43
N THR A 165 10.72 -1.67 1.52
CA THR A 165 11.47 -1.92 2.76
C THR A 165 12.57 -2.95 2.54
N LEU A 166 12.27 -4.03 1.81
CA LEU A 166 13.24 -5.07 1.46
C LEU A 166 14.39 -4.51 0.61
N TYR A 167 14.08 -3.80 -0.48
CA TYR A 167 15.09 -3.19 -1.33
C TYR A 167 16.00 -2.24 -0.53
N LEU A 168 15.44 -1.37 0.31
CA LEU A 168 16.24 -0.47 1.15
C LEU A 168 17.13 -1.18 2.17
N ARG A 169 16.76 -2.37 2.64
CA ARG A 169 17.64 -3.19 3.48
C ARG A 169 18.83 -3.75 2.71
N LEU A 170 18.66 -4.01 1.41
CA LEU A 170 19.70 -4.54 0.53
C LEU A 170 20.65 -3.45 0.05
N THR A 171 20.16 -2.22 -0.17
CA THR A 171 20.90 -1.20 -0.93
C THR A 171 21.17 0.11 -0.19
N SER A 172 20.62 0.31 1.01
CA SER A 172 20.66 1.61 1.69
C SER A 172 21.12 1.55 3.14
N ARG A 173 21.27 2.74 3.76
CA ARG A 173 21.58 2.87 5.17
C ARG A 173 20.40 2.38 6.03
N PRO A 174 20.65 1.79 7.22
CA PRO A 174 19.61 1.20 8.06
C PRO A 174 18.44 2.12 8.41
N HIS A 175 18.68 3.43 8.52
CA HIS A 175 17.62 4.40 8.84
C HIS A 175 16.51 4.46 7.77
N GLY A 176 16.87 4.37 6.49
CA GLY A 176 15.88 4.45 5.39
C GLY A 176 14.92 3.27 5.39
N SER A 177 15.46 2.05 5.57
CA SER A 177 14.65 0.85 5.68
C SER A 177 13.84 0.79 6.98
N TRP A 178 14.37 1.33 8.09
CA TRP A 178 13.61 1.48 9.34
C TRP A 178 12.37 2.35 9.15
N ILE A 179 12.50 3.56 8.60
CA ILE A 179 11.35 4.43 8.31
C ILE A 179 10.34 3.76 7.38
N SER A 180 10.82 3.11 6.31
CA SER A 180 9.96 2.36 5.38
C SER A 180 9.19 1.24 6.08
N SER A 181 9.83 0.55 7.04
CA SER A 181 9.18 -0.51 7.82
C SER A 181 8.10 0.04 8.76
N CYS A 182 8.31 1.21 9.37
CA CYS A 182 7.29 1.89 10.17
C CYS A 182 6.07 2.25 9.32
N ILE A 183 6.28 2.82 8.14
CA ILE A 183 5.21 3.14 7.20
C ILE A 183 4.46 1.85 6.80
N THR A 184 5.20 0.79 6.47
CA THR A 184 4.62 -0.52 6.14
C THR A 184 3.68 -1.01 7.25
N MET A 185 4.12 -0.97 8.51
CA MET A 185 3.28 -1.36 9.66
C MET A 185 2.03 -0.50 9.81
N HIS A 186 2.14 0.81 9.58
CA HIS A 186 0.96 1.68 9.58
C HIS A 186 -0.03 1.32 8.48
N GLN A 187 0.44 0.95 7.28
CA GLN A 187 -0.42 0.52 6.19
C GLN A 187 -1.08 -0.84 6.47
N VAL A 188 -0.37 -1.79 7.08
CA VAL A 188 -0.91 -3.08 7.53
C VAL A 188 -1.99 -2.92 8.60
N GLU A 189 -1.77 -2.02 9.56
CA GLU A 189 -2.78 -1.71 10.58
C GLU A 189 -4.00 -1.03 9.92
N ALA A 190 -3.77 -0.03 9.06
CA ALA A 190 -4.83 0.72 8.40
C ALA A 190 -5.67 -0.13 7.43
N SER A 191 -5.12 -1.21 6.86
CA SER A 191 -5.86 -2.13 5.98
C SER A 191 -6.69 -3.15 6.72
N GLY A 192 -6.38 -3.43 7.98
CA GLY A 192 -7.09 -4.44 8.76
C GLY A 192 -6.90 -5.88 8.25
N LEU A 193 -5.97 -6.12 7.32
CA LEU A 193 -5.72 -7.46 6.75
C LEU A 193 -5.37 -8.53 7.80
N HIS A 194 -4.90 -8.10 8.96
CA HIS A 194 -4.54 -8.95 10.10
C HIS A 194 -5.71 -9.27 11.04
N LYS A 195 -6.91 -8.74 10.80
CA LYS A 195 -8.08 -8.93 11.65
C LYS A 195 -9.05 -9.94 11.04
N GLU A 196 -9.49 -10.89 11.86
CA GLU A 196 -10.60 -11.77 11.49
C GLU A 196 -11.91 -10.96 11.42
N MET A 197 -12.68 -11.10 10.34
CA MET A 197 -13.91 -10.34 10.12
C MET A 197 -14.91 -10.43 11.28
N GLN A 198 -14.91 -11.56 12.01
CA GLN A 198 -15.79 -11.79 13.16
C GLN A 198 -15.51 -10.87 14.37
N THR A 199 -14.34 -10.23 14.39
CA THR A 199 -13.90 -9.36 15.49
C THR A 199 -14.10 -7.86 15.24
N ILE A 200 -14.63 -7.50 14.07
CA ILE A 200 -14.67 -6.13 13.57
C ILE A 200 -16.12 -5.66 13.38
N ALA A 201 -16.42 -4.42 13.78
CA ALA A 201 -17.66 -3.76 13.40
C ALA A 201 -17.51 -3.17 11.99
N VAL A 202 -18.31 -3.66 11.04
CA VAL A 202 -18.36 -3.09 9.69
C VAL A 202 -19.31 -1.90 9.71
N VAL A 203 -18.83 -0.74 9.29
CA VAL A 203 -19.62 0.50 9.22
C VAL A 203 -19.67 0.97 7.79
N TYR A 204 -20.86 0.94 7.20
CA TYR A 204 -21.10 1.54 5.89
C TYR A 204 -21.25 3.06 6.05
N PRO A 205 -20.70 3.85 5.11
CA PRO A 205 -21.04 5.26 5.04
C PRO A 205 -22.56 5.43 4.80
N PRO A 206 -23.15 6.54 5.29
CA PRO A 206 -24.53 6.89 4.95
C PRO A 206 -24.71 7.14 3.45
#